data_AF-A0A426Y0S2-F1
#
_entry.id   AF-A0A426Y0S2-F1
#
_cell.length_a   1.000
_cell.length_b   1.000
_cell.length_c   1.000
_cell.angle_alpha   90.00
_cell.angle_beta   90.00
_cell.angle_gamma   90.00
#
_symmetry.space_group_name_H-M   'P 1'
#
loop_
_entity.id
_entity.type
_entity.pdbx_description
1 polymer ?
#
loop_
_entity_poly.entity_id
_entity_poly.type
_entity_poly.pdbx_seq_one_letter_code
_entity_poly.pdbx_strand_id
1 'polypeptide(L)'
;QVTVHIKGRTECYECQPKPTPKTYPVCTITSTPSKFVHCIVWAKDLLFAKLFGDRNQENDLFVHTGDGSDSIYDHVFGYNIEVALANEETWKNRRRPRPIFLGDVLPEKLILQNGNLEKNCLTEDLSLSAMPSLGLNNSQEIWSLAENSRLFLEALRLFIERRGKDIGSLTFDKDDQLAIEFVTAAANIRASSFGIPLHSLFDAKGIAGNIVHAVATTNAIIAGLIVIEAIKVLEADFQNCRMTYCLEHPCQKMLLMPVEPFEANKSCYVCSETPLLLEVNTQTSTLRDFVDKIVKNKLGMSFPLIMQGATLIFEGGDDLEEDVAANYALNLDKVLTALPAPVTSGSMLTIEDLQQELSCHINIKHRYLLILASKTFSICNVASSRLQEVIVSIYYLGRTKFLDLFIEFI
;
A
#
# COMPACT_ATOMS: atom_id res chain seq x y z
N GLN A 1 -12.89 14.92 -8.58
CA GLN A 1 -12.86 16.26 -9.23
C GLN A 1 -12.24 16.17 -10.63
N VAL A 2 -12.29 17.27 -11.39
CA VAL A 2 -11.52 17.44 -12.64
C VAL A 2 -10.68 18.71 -12.54
N THR A 3 -9.42 18.66 -12.97
CA THR A 3 -8.52 19.82 -13.03
C THR A 3 -7.62 19.80 -14.26
N VAL A 4 -7.09 20.96 -14.63
CA VAL A 4 -6.18 21.13 -15.78
C VAL A 4 -4.80 21.55 -15.26
N HIS A 5 -3.77 20.85 -15.71
CA HIS A 5 -2.37 21.15 -15.40
C HIS A 5 -1.65 21.75 -16.61
N ILE A 6 -1.25 23.01 -16.47
CA ILE A 6 -0.54 23.79 -17.49
C ILE A 6 0.80 24.24 -16.92
N LYS A 7 1.90 23.78 -17.54
CA LYS A 7 3.26 24.11 -17.11
C LYS A 7 3.46 25.62 -16.99
N GLY A 8 3.98 26.06 -15.84
CA GLY A 8 4.28 27.47 -15.56
C GLY A 8 3.05 28.35 -15.29
N ARG A 9 1.83 27.79 -15.25
CA ARG A 9 0.61 28.52 -14.90
C ARG A 9 -0.09 27.92 -13.70
N THR A 10 -0.48 26.66 -13.78
CA THR A 10 -1.17 25.97 -12.70
C THR A 10 -0.22 25.04 -11.97
N GLU A 11 -0.63 24.60 -10.79
CA GLU A 11 0.06 23.54 -10.08
C GLU A 11 0.10 22.23 -10.89
N CYS A 12 1.18 21.47 -10.73
CA CYS A 12 1.25 20.11 -11.25
C CYS A 12 0.63 19.13 -10.26
N TYR A 13 0.49 17.88 -10.68
CA TYR A 13 -0.13 16.84 -9.86
C TYR A 13 0.59 16.56 -8.52
N GLU A 14 1.90 16.80 -8.45
CA GLU A 14 2.71 16.61 -7.22
C GLU A 14 2.86 17.89 -6.36
N CYS A 15 2.21 19.00 -6.72
CA CYS A 15 2.27 20.23 -5.92
C CYS A 15 1.56 20.09 -4.58
N GLN A 16 0.46 19.33 -4.56
CA GLN A 16 -0.29 19.02 -3.35
C GLN A 16 0.11 17.63 -2.85
N PRO A 17 0.39 17.49 -1.56
CA PRO A 17 0.74 16.19 -1.02
C PRO A 17 -0.47 15.28 -0.98
N LYS A 18 -0.34 14.13 -1.62
CA LYS A 18 -1.39 13.12 -1.67
C LYS A 18 -1.56 12.45 -0.30
N PRO A 19 -2.78 12.02 0.05
CA PRO A 19 -3.02 11.21 1.23
C PRO A 19 -2.18 9.93 1.12
N THR A 20 -1.22 9.76 2.02
CA THR A 20 -0.50 8.49 2.13
C THR A 20 -1.47 7.41 2.62
N PRO A 21 -1.37 6.17 2.10
CA PRO A 21 -2.11 5.04 2.66
C PRO A 21 -1.96 5.01 4.19
N LYS A 22 -3.06 4.72 4.90
CA LYS A 22 -3.04 4.66 6.37
C LYS A 22 -2.07 3.56 6.81
N THR A 23 -0.94 3.94 7.38
CA THR A 23 0.00 3.02 8.02
C THR A 23 -0.33 2.90 9.51
N TYR A 24 -0.33 1.67 10.00
CA TYR A 24 -0.56 1.37 11.41
C TYR A 24 0.77 0.98 12.08
N PRO A 25 1.04 1.40 13.33
CA PRO A 25 2.24 0.98 14.04
C PRO A 25 2.29 -0.55 14.14
N VAL A 26 3.46 -1.15 13.90
CA VAL A 26 3.66 -2.61 13.94
C VAL A 26 3.16 -3.21 15.26
N CYS A 27 3.47 -2.60 16.40
CA CYS A 27 3.00 -3.05 17.71
C CYS A 27 1.46 -3.07 17.88
N THR A 28 0.75 -2.22 17.12
CA THR A 28 -0.73 -2.21 17.09
C THR A 28 -1.25 -3.39 16.28
N ILE A 29 -0.57 -3.74 15.19
CA ILE A 29 -0.94 -4.87 14.33
C ILE A 29 -0.60 -6.20 15.01
N THR A 30 0.59 -6.35 15.58
CA THR A 30 1.10 -7.61 16.12
C THR A 30 0.60 -7.91 17.53
N SER A 31 0.54 -6.91 18.43
CA SER A 31 0.28 -7.15 19.85
C SER A 31 -1.03 -6.57 20.36
N THR A 32 -1.46 -5.40 19.90
CA THR A 32 -2.59 -4.68 20.50
C THR A 32 -3.61 -4.11 19.50
N PRO A 33 -4.24 -4.96 18.68
CA PRO A 33 -5.29 -4.51 17.77
C PRO A 33 -6.49 -3.97 18.55
N SER A 34 -7.15 -2.95 18.00
CA SER A 34 -8.29 -2.26 18.61
C SER A 34 -9.42 -1.99 17.62
N LYS A 35 -9.19 -2.20 16.33
CA LYS A 35 -10.14 -2.05 15.24
C LYS A 35 -10.02 -3.24 14.30
N PHE A 36 -11.10 -3.59 13.63
CA PHE A 36 -11.13 -4.73 12.71
C PHE A 36 -10.11 -4.60 11.56
N VAL A 37 -9.87 -3.38 11.07
CA VAL A 37 -8.82 -3.11 10.07
C VAL A 37 -7.42 -3.55 10.52
N HIS A 38 -7.10 -3.49 11.82
CA HIS A 38 -5.82 -3.99 12.32
C HIS A 38 -5.72 -5.52 12.22
N CYS A 39 -6.84 -6.22 12.42
CA CYS A 39 -6.93 -7.68 12.27
C CYS A 39 -6.84 -8.09 10.80
N ILE A 40 -7.43 -7.33 9.88
CA ILE A 40 -7.31 -7.54 8.42
C ILE A 40 -5.86 -7.34 7.95
N VAL A 41 -5.23 -6.22 8.35
CA VAL A 41 -3.81 -5.95 8.04
C VAL A 41 -2.92 -7.06 8.58
N TRP A 42 -3.15 -7.52 9.82
CA TRP A 42 -2.42 -8.65 10.37
C TRP A 42 -2.62 -9.95 9.57
N ALA A 43 -3.87 -10.28 9.21
CA ALA A 43 -4.18 -11.52 8.49
C ALA A 43 -3.59 -11.50 7.07
N LYS A 44 -3.64 -10.35 6.39
CA LYS A 44 -3.16 -10.15 5.03
C LYS A 44 -1.63 -10.03 4.96
N ASP A 45 -1.06 -9.09 5.68
CA ASP A 45 0.34 -8.67 5.48
C ASP A 45 1.32 -9.50 6.31
N LEU A 46 0.84 -10.17 7.36
CA LEU A 46 1.67 -11.03 8.20
C LEU A 46 1.31 -12.50 8.02
N LEU A 47 0.07 -12.91 8.32
CA LEU A 47 -0.26 -14.34 8.38
C LEU A 47 -0.26 -14.98 6.99
N PHE A 48 -0.97 -14.40 6.02
CA PHE A 48 -1.02 -14.90 4.64
C PHE A 48 0.38 -14.90 4.01
N ALA A 49 1.11 -13.79 4.14
CA ALA A 49 2.49 -13.70 3.65
C ALA A 49 3.41 -14.75 4.28
N LYS A 50 3.28 -15.02 5.60
CA LYS A 50 4.09 -16.04 6.29
C LYS A 50 3.80 -17.46 5.81
N LEU A 51 2.52 -17.78 5.57
CA LEU A 51 2.09 -19.12 5.23
C LEU A 51 2.25 -19.43 3.73
N PHE A 52 2.02 -18.44 2.88
CA PHE A 52 1.89 -18.66 1.43
C PHE A 52 2.86 -17.81 0.58
N GLY A 53 3.39 -16.72 1.12
CA GLY A 53 4.32 -15.82 0.43
C GLY A 53 5.77 -16.25 0.49
N ASP A 54 6.68 -15.34 0.13
CA ASP A 54 8.13 -15.61 0.07
C ASP A 54 8.70 -15.96 1.45
N ARG A 55 9.27 -17.17 1.54
CA ARG A 55 9.88 -17.70 2.77
C ARG A 55 11.11 -16.91 3.23
N ASN A 56 11.73 -16.15 2.33
CA ASN A 56 12.88 -15.31 2.64
C ASN A 56 12.49 -13.94 3.22
N GLN A 57 11.21 -13.57 3.17
CA GLN A 57 10.74 -12.36 3.87
C GLN A 57 10.57 -12.64 5.36
N GLU A 58 11.46 -12.08 6.16
CA GLU A 58 11.26 -12.03 7.61
C GLU A 58 10.05 -11.16 7.95
N ASN A 59 9.19 -11.66 8.83
CA ASN A 59 8.08 -10.91 9.39
C ASN A 59 7.90 -11.26 10.87
N ASP A 60 7.18 -10.41 11.60
CA ASP A 60 7.03 -10.50 13.06
C ASP A 60 6.13 -11.66 13.55
N LEU A 61 5.71 -12.56 12.65
CA LEU A 61 4.89 -13.71 13.01
C LEU A 61 5.72 -14.99 13.11
N PHE A 62 5.66 -15.60 14.28
CA PHE A 62 6.18 -16.95 14.52
C PHE A 62 5.08 -17.97 14.19
N VAL A 63 5.32 -18.76 13.16
CA VAL A 63 4.49 -19.91 12.78
C VAL A 63 5.43 -21.03 12.32
N HIS A 64 5.31 -22.21 12.94
CA HIS A 64 6.03 -23.40 12.49
C HIS A 64 5.23 -24.09 11.38
N THR A 65 5.65 -23.92 10.11
CA THR A 65 4.97 -24.47 8.92
C THR A 65 5.17 -25.98 8.72
N GLY A 66 5.75 -26.69 9.69
CA GLY A 66 6.01 -28.12 9.64
C GLY A 66 4.89 -29.01 10.17
N ASP A 67 3.88 -28.41 10.81
CA ASP A 67 2.82 -29.16 11.50
C ASP A 67 1.47 -29.09 10.74
N GLY A 68 0.56 -30.01 11.04
CA GLY A 68 -0.77 -30.06 10.42
C GLY A 68 -1.63 -28.81 10.65
N SER A 69 -2.71 -28.67 9.88
CA SER A 69 -3.63 -27.52 9.89
C SER A 69 -4.10 -27.11 11.29
N ASP A 70 -4.33 -28.10 12.15
CA ASP A 70 -4.86 -27.90 13.50
C ASP A 70 -3.79 -27.31 14.42
N SER A 71 -2.52 -27.73 14.25
CA SER A 71 -1.38 -27.14 14.96
C SER A 71 -1.18 -25.68 14.56
N ILE A 72 -1.33 -25.37 13.26
CA ILE A 72 -1.24 -23.99 12.77
C ILE A 72 -2.32 -23.12 13.43
N TYR A 73 -3.56 -23.62 13.54
CA TYR A 73 -4.65 -22.90 14.20
C TYR A 73 -4.30 -22.58 15.66
N ASP A 74 -3.96 -23.60 16.46
CA ASP A 74 -3.67 -23.44 17.89
C ASP A 74 -2.43 -22.58 18.14
N HIS A 75 -1.43 -22.66 17.25
CA HIS A 75 -0.25 -21.80 17.32
C HIS A 75 -0.57 -20.34 17.07
N VAL A 76 -1.33 -20.07 16.01
CA VAL A 76 -1.64 -18.71 15.56
C VAL A 76 -2.63 -18.00 16.49
N PHE A 77 -3.69 -18.70 16.92
CA PHE A 77 -4.79 -18.11 17.69
C PHE A 77 -4.79 -18.46 19.18
N GLY A 78 -4.04 -19.48 19.59
CA GLY A 78 -3.81 -19.88 20.97
C GLY A 78 -2.47 -19.39 21.50
N TYR A 79 -1.39 -20.13 21.21
CA TYR A 79 -0.06 -19.91 21.78
C TYR A 79 0.49 -18.50 21.54
N ASN A 80 0.35 -17.95 20.34
CA ASN A 80 0.80 -16.58 20.05
C ASN A 80 0.04 -15.52 20.89
N ILE A 81 -1.23 -15.77 21.24
CA ILE A 81 -2.00 -14.90 22.12
C ILE A 81 -1.54 -15.06 23.58
N GLU A 82 -1.18 -16.27 24.02
CA GLU A 82 -0.58 -16.50 25.34
C GLU A 82 0.76 -15.79 25.50
N VAL A 83 1.63 -15.84 24.48
CA VAL A 83 2.89 -15.08 24.46
C VAL A 83 2.61 -13.58 24.58
N ALA A 84 1.61 -13.07 23.86
CA ALA A 84 1.21 -11.67 23.97
C ALA A 84 0.69 -11.31 25.38
N LEU A 85 0.02 -12.25 26.06
CA LEU A 85 -0.49 -12.07 27.44
C LEU A 85 0.63 -11.98 28.49
N ALA A 86 1.80 -12.57 28.24
CA ALA A 86 2.93 -12.55 29.18
C ALA A 86 3.45 -11.13 29.50
N ASN A 87 3.20 -10.16 28.60
CA ASN A 87 3.54 -8.76 28.84
C ASN A 87 2.47 -8.07 29.70
N GLU A 88 2.53 -8.25 31.02
CA GLU A 88 1.54 -7.73 31.96
C GLU A 88 1.36 -6.21 31.90
N GLU A 89 2.41 -5.44 31.60
CA GLU A 89 2.35 -3.99 31.53
C GLU A 89 1.41 -3.49 30.43
N THR A 90 1.41 -4.20 29.29
CA THR A 90 0.55 -3.88 28.14
C THR A 90 -0.93 -3.97 28.49
N TRP A 91 -1.29 -4.87 29.42
CA TRP A 91 -2.67 -5.23 29.72
C TRP A 91 -3.22 -4.59 31.00
N LYS A 92 -2.47 -3.71 31.69
CA LYS A 92 -2.94 -3.01 32.90
C LYS A 92 -4.22 -2.20 32.66
N ASN A 93 -4.28 -1.49 31.53
CA ASN A 93 -5.37 -0.58 31.16
C ASN A 93 -6.13 -1.03 29.90
N ARG A 94 -5.98 -2.29 29.49
CA ARG A 94 -6.57 -2.84 28.27
C ARG A 94 -7.32 -4.12 28.58
N ARG A 95 -8.33 -4.44 27.76
CA ARG A 95 -8.97 -5.75 27.82
C ARG A 95 -7.94 -6.81 27.43
N ARG A 96 -7.75 -7.80 28.31
CA ARG A 96 -6.87 -8.95 28.04
C ARG A 96 -7.45 -9.79 26.89
N PRO A 97 -6.64 -10.18 25.89
CA PRO A 97 -7.11 -11.07 24.85
C PRO A 97 -7.36 -12.47 25.39
N ARG A 98 -8.23 -13.21 24.72
CA ARG A 98 -8.54 -14.60 25.02
C ARG A 98 -7.88 -15.50 23.96
N PRO A 99 -6.98 -16.43 24.34
CA PRO A 99 -6.51 -17.48 23.45
C PRO A 99 -7.68 -18.32 22.95
N ILE A 100 -7.66 -18.68 21.66
CA ILE A 100 -8.70 -19.49 21.04
C ILE A 100 -8.05 -20.77 20.54
N PHE A 101 -8.30 -21.88 21.24
CA PHE A 101 -7.88 -23.21 20.83
C PHE A 101 -8.99 -23.92 20.06
N LEU A 102 -8.60 -24.77 19.12
CA LEU A 102 -9.51 -25.46 18.22
C LEU A 102 -10.50 -26.35 18.99
N GLY A 103 -10.01 -27.09 19.98
CA GLY A 103 -10.83 -27.98 20.81
C GLY A 103 -11.93 -27.26 21.61
N ASP A 104 -11.73 -25.99 21.93
CA ASP A 104 -12.74 -25.17 22.64
C ASP A 104 -13.86 -24.68 21.72
N VAL A 105 -13.57 -24.57 20.42
CA VAL A 105 -14.48 -23.98 19.43
C VAL A 105 -15.24 -25.06 18.64
N LEU A 106 -14.57 -26.17 18.32
CA LEU A 106 -15.13 -27.29 17.57
C LEU A 106 -15.05 -28.58 18.40
N PRO A 107 -16.03 -28.85 19.29
CA PRO A 107 -16.09 -30.13 19.99
C PRO A 107 -16.22 -31.29 19.00
N GLU A 108 -15.51 -32.40 19.24
CA GLU A 108 -15.33 -33.60 18.38
C GLU A 108 -16.57 -34.16 17.65
N LYS A 109 -17.80 -33.78 18.02
CA LYS A 109 -19.04 -34.26 17.39
C LYS A 109 -19.32 -33.71 15.98
N LEU A 110 -18.53 -32.77 15.47
CA LEU A 110 -18.72 -32.19 14.14
C LEU A 110 -17.66 -32.60 13.10
N ILE A 111 -16.62 -33.34 13.49
CA ILE A 111 -15.54 -33.76 12.59
C ILE A 111 -15.97 -34.92 11.67
N LEU A 112 -17.08 -35.62 11.99
CA LEU A 112 -17.52 -36.85 11.31
C LEU A 112 -18.78 -36.75 10.44
N GLN A 113 -19.33 -35.56 10.15
CA GLN A 113 -20.48 -35.45 9.24
C GLN A 113 -20.12 -35.24 7.75
N ASN A 114 -18.84 -35.12 7.39
CA ASN A 114 -18.41 -34.97 5.99
C ASN A 114 -18.08 -36.31 5.31
N GLY A 115 -18.69 -37.41 5.75
CA GLY A 115 -18.49 -38.74 5.18
C GLY A 115 -19.24 -39.04 3.87
N ASN A 116 -19.98 -38.08 3.31
CA ASN A 116 -20.65 -38.24 2.01
C ASN A 116 -20.97 -36.86 1.40
N LEU A 117 -20.06 -36.31 0.62
CA LEU A 117 -20.43 -35.33 -0.39
C LEU A 117 -19.88 -35.80 -1.73
N GLU A 118 -20.81 -36.00 -2.65
CA GLU A 118 -20.61 -36.62 -3.94
C GLU A 118 -19.51 -35.92 -4.74
N LYS A 119 -18.74 -36.77 -5.40
CA LYS A 119 -17.69 -36.43 -6.36
C LYS A 119 -18.32 -35.88 -7.64
N ASN A 120 -18.92 -34.69 -7.60
CA ASN A 120 -19.54 -34.06 -8.77
C ASN A 120 -19.17 -32.57 -8.87
N CYS A 121 -18.16 -32.27 -9.67
CA CYS A 121 -18.25 -31.47 -10.90
C CYS A 121 -16.90 -30.78 -11.15
N LEU A 122 -16.14 -31.37 -12.07
CA LEU A 122 -15.05 -30.68 -12.75
C LEU A 122 -15.68 -29.61 -13.65
N THR A 123 -15.49 -28.35 -13.28
CA THR A 123 -15.39 -27.25 -14.24
C THR A 123 -14.15 -26.48 -13.87
N GLU A 124 -13.10 -26.67 -14.67
CA GLU A 124 -11.96 -25.76 -14.76
C GLU A 124 -12.52 -24.33 -15.00
N ASP A 125 -11.94 -23.34 -14.32
CA ASP A 125 -12.21 -21.88 -14.38
C ASP A 125 -13.24 -21.24 -13.43
N LEU A 126 -13.71 -21.90 -12.36
CA LEU A 126 -14.39 -21.19 -11.26
C LEU A 126 -13.44 -20.98 -10.08
N SER A 127 -13.25 -19.71 -9.68
CA SER A 127 -12.48 -19.25 -8.51
C SER A 127 -12.64 -20.19 -7.31
N LEU A 128 -11.54 -20.84 -6.91
CA LEU A 128 -11.49 -21.74 -5.75
C LEU A 128 -12.08 -21.05 -4.52
N SER A 129 -12.97 -21.74 -3.79
CA SER A 129 -13.68 -21.20 -2.63
C SER A 129 -13.96 -22.31 -1.61
N ALA A 130 -13.79 -21.98 -0.32
CA ALA A 130 -14.07 -22.83 0.83
C ALA A 130 -15.50 -22.65 1.37
N MET A 131 -16.21 -21.58 0.97
CA MET A 131 -17.58 -21.29 1.40
C MET A 131 -18.61 -22.37 1.02
N PRO A 132 -18.66 -22.88 -0.24
CA PRO A 132 -19.64 -23.88 -0.66
C PRO A 132 -19.54 -25.20 0.10
N SER A 133 -18.33 -25.66 0.44
CA SER A 133 -18.13 -26.92 1.18
C SER A 133 -18.64 -26.85 2.63
N LEU A 134 -18.91 -25.64 3.13
CA LEU A 134 -19.42 -25.38 4.47
C LEU A 134 -20.88 -24.91 4.49
N GLY A 135 -21.53 -24.84 3.31
CA GLY A 135 -22.90 -24.33 3.18
C GLY A 135 -23.04 -22.82 3.45
N LEU A 136 -21.94 -22.07 3.41
CA LEU A 136 -21.93 -20.62 3.59
C LEU A 136 -22.18 -19.98 2.23
N ASN A 137 -23.38 -19.44 1.99
CA ASN A 137 -23.75 -18.93 0.66
C ASN A 137 -23.91 -17.41 0.60
N ASN A 138 -23.98 -16.73 1.75
CA ASN A 138 -24.22 -15.30 1.84
C ASN A 138 -22.96 -14.57 2.34
N SER A 139 -22.36 -13.73 1.50
CA SER A 139 -21.15 -12.97 1.82
C SER A 139 -21.39 -11.77 2.75
N GLN A 140 -22.65 -11.35 2.94
CA GLN A 140 -23.02 -10.25 3.83
C GLN A 140 -23.38 -10.71 5.25
N GLU A 141 -23.50 -12.03 5.46
CA GLU A 141 -23.71 -12.57 6.80
C GLU A 141 -22.41 -12.55 7.62
N ILE A 142 -22.57 -12.24 8.91
CA ILE A 142 -21.46 -12.29 9.86
C ILE A 142 -21.38 -13.72 10.41
N TRP A 143 -20.34 -14.43 10.04
CA TRP A 143 -20.09 -15.79 10.52
C TRP A 143 -19.71 -15.80 12.01
N SER A 144 -20.21 -16.81 12.73
CA SER A 144 -19.83 -17.11 14.10
C SER A 144 -18.36 -17.51 14.21
N LEU A 145 -17.81 -17.52 15.42
CA LEU A 145 -16.44 -17.97 15.66
C LEU A 145 -16.21 -19.39 15.11
N ALA A 146 -17.15 -20.31 15.35
CA ALA A 146 -17.04 -21.69 14.88
C ALA A 146 -17.07 -21.83 13.34
N GLU A 147 -17.87 -21.01 12.67
CA GLU A 147 -17.90 -20.96 11.21
C GLU A 147 -16.61 -20.38 10.62
N ASN A 148 -16.09 -19.29 11.19
CA ASN A 148 -14.78 -18.75 10.79
C ASN A 148 -13.66 -19.77 11.02
N SER A 149 -13.66 -20.52 12.14
CA SER A 149 -12.66 -21.56 12.40
C SER A 149 -12.71 -22.69 11.38
N ARG A 150 -13.91 -23.16 11.00
CA ARG A 150 -14.06 -24.17 9.93
C ARG A 150 -13.59 -23.62 8.58
N LEU A 151 -13.95 -22.39 8.25
CA LEU A 151 -13.57 -21.77 6.98
C LEU A 151 -12.06 -21.57 6.89
N PHE A 152 -11.41 -21.17 7.98
CA PHE A 152 -9.96 -21.04 8.04
C PHE A 152 -9.25 -22.37 7.74
N LEU A 153 -9.68 -23.45 8.39
CA LEU A 153 -9.09 -24.78 8.20
C LEU A 153 -9.32 -25.32 6.79
N GLU A 154 -10.54 -25.15 6.26
CA GLU A 154 -10.87 -25.60 4.92
C GLU A 154 -10.12 -24.80 3.85
N ALA A 155 -10.00 -23.47 4.01
CA ALA A 155 -9.21 -22.64 3.11
C ALA A 155 -7.73 -23.04 3.15
N LEU A 156 -7.17 -23.28 4.33
CA LEU A 156 -5.80 -23.76 4.50
C LEU A 156 -5.57 -25.12 3.80
N ARG A 157 -6.52 -26.06 3.97
CA ARG A 157 -6.50 -27.35 3.29
C ARG A 157 -6.51 -27.18 1.76
N LEU A 158 -7.39 -26.34 1.23
CA LEU A 158 -7.48 -26.06 -0.21
C LEU A 158 -6.20 -25.41 -0.74
N PHE A 159 -5.57 -24.48 0.00
CA PHE A 159 -4.28 -23.92 -0.39
C PHE A 159 -3.20 -25.00 -0.51
N ILE A 160 -3.10 -25.88 0.49
CA ILE A 160 -2.09 -26.95 0.50
C ILE A 160 -2.34 -27.97 -0.62
N GLU A 161 -3.58 -28.43 -0.78
CA GLU A 161 -3.92 -29.48 -1.73
C GLU A 161 -3.97 -29.00 -3.19
N ARG A 162 -4.48 -27.78 -3.44
CA ARG A 162 -4.73 -27.28 -4.80
C ARG A 162 -3.69 -26.27 -5.28
N ARG A 163 -3.02 -25.57 -4.36
CA ARG A 163 -2.01 -24.53 -4.68
C ARG A 163 -0.65 -24.77 -4.03
N GLY A 164 -0.37 -26.01 -3.60
CA GLY A 164 0.90 -26.35 -2.93
C GLY A 164 2.17 -25.99 -3.72
N LYS A 165 2.09 -25.88 -5.05
CA LYS A 165 3.20 -25.48 -5.92
C LYS A 165 3.50 -23.98 -5.89
N ASP A 166 2.50 -23.17 -5.56
CA ASP A 166 2.59 -21.70 -5.57
C ASP A 166 2.99 -21.17 -4.18
N ILE A 167 2.94 -22.03 -3.14
CA ILE A 167 3.39 -21.69 -1.79
C ILE A 167 4.87 -21.29 -1.84
N GLY A 168 5.18 -20.08 -1.38
CA GLY A 168 6.51 -19.48 -1.51
C GLY A 168 6.55 -18.29 -2.46
N SER A 169 5.51 -18.06 -3.26
CA SER A 169 5.44 -16.96 -4.21
C SER A 169 4.07 -16.27 -4.27
N LEU A 170 3.10 -16.71 -3.46
CA LEU A 170 1.76 -16.12 -3.45
C LEU A 170 1.78 -14.72 -2.83
N THR A 171 1.15 -13.79 -3.53
CA THR A 171 0.81 -12.46 -3.01
C THR A 171 -0.70 -12.40 -2.82
N PHE A 172 -1.15 -11.67 -1.80
CA PHE A 172 -2.58 -11.55 -1.55
C PHE A 172 -3.25 -10.75 -2.66
N ASP A 173 -4.31 -11.31 -3.25
CA ASP A 173 -5.23 -10.62 -4.14
C ASP A 173 -6.64 -10.63 -3.53
N LYS A 174 -7.29 -9.45 -3.52
CA LYS A 174 -8.67 -9.29 -3.03
C LYS A 174 -9.71 -9.95 -3.94
N ASP A 175 -9.35 -10.20 -5.20
CA ASP A 175 -10.23 -10.82 -6.19
C ASP A 175 -10.02 -12.33 -6.28
N ASP A 176 -9.01 -12.86 -5.58
CA ASP A 176 -8.88 -14.28 -5.30
C ASP A 176 -9.80 -14.70 -4.13
N GLN A 177 -10.86 -15.41 -4.49
CA GLN A 177 -11.92 -15.80 -3.56
C GLN A 177 -11.41 -16.62 -2.37
N LEU A 178 -10.49 -17.56 -2.59
CA LEU A 178 -9.91 -18.38 -1.53
C LEU A 178 -9.05 -17.54 -0.56
N ALA A 179 -8.27 -16.60 -1.11
CA ALA A 179 -7.40 -15.73 -0.32
C ALA A 179 -8.21 -14.77 0.57
N ILE A 180 -9.27 -14.14 0.03
CA ILE A 180 -10.09 -13.24 0.83
C ILE A 180 -10.91 -13.98 1.89
N GLU A 181 -11.38 -15.20 1.61
CA GLU A 181 -12.03 -16.06 2.61
C GLU A 181 -11.08 -16.41 3.75
N PHE A 182 -9.86 -16.81 3.43
CA PHE A 182 -8.81 -17.09 4.42
C PHE A 182 -8.51 -15.87 5.30
N VAL A 183 -8.28 -14.71 4.68
CA VAL A 183 -7.98 -13.46 5.39
C VAL A 183 -9.14 -13.02 6.28
N THR A 184 -10.38 -13.14 5.78
CA THR A 184 -11.58 -12.80 6.54
C THR A 184 -11.74 -13.69 7.76
N ALA A 185 -11.63 -15.02 7.57
CA ALA A 185 -11.73 -15.99 8.65
C ALA A 185 -10.67 -15.73 9.73
N ALA A 186 -9.41 -15.57 9.33
CA ALA A 186 -8.30 -15.30 10.24
C ALA A 186 -8.48 -13.97 11.00
N ALA A 187 -8.92 -12.91 10.31
CA ALA A 187 -9.17 -11.62 10.91
C ALA A 187 -10.32 -11.66 11.93
N ASN A 188 -11.39 -12.39 11.63
CA ASN A 188 -12.53 -12.57 12.54
C ASN A 188 -12.15 -13.40 13.78
N ILE A 189 -11.40 -14.50 13.63
CA ILE A 189 -10.92 -15.30 14.78
C ILE A 189 -10.05 -14.42 15.68
N ARG A 190 -9.10 -13.67 15.10
CA ARG A 190 -8.28 -12.71 15.85
C ARG A 190 -9.13 -11.62 16.49
N ALA A 191 -10.08 -11.02 15.78
CA ALA A 191 -10.96 -9.99 16.32
C ALA A 191 -11.71 -10.49 17.57
N SER A 192 -12.21 -11.73 17.53
CA SER A 192 -12.83 -12.39 18.68
C SER A 192 -11.89 -12.48 19.89
N SER A 193 -10.62 -12.86 19.70
CA SER A 193 -9.62 -12.91 20.78
C SER A 193 -9.47 -11.57 21.49
N PHE A 194 -9.53 -10.44 20.78
CA PHE A 194 -9.39 -9.09 21.36
C PHE A 194 -10.73 -8.43 21.72
N GLY A 195 -11.86 -9.13 21.54
CA GLY A 195 -13.20 -8.59 21.80
C GLY A 195 -13.62 -7.49 20.83
N ILE A 196 -13.12 -7.52 19.60
CA ILE A 196 -13.48 -6.64 18.49
C ILE A 196 -14.67 -7.26 17.74
N PRO A 197 -15.67 -6.47 17.32
CA PRO A 197 -16.79 -6.97 16.53
C PRO A 197 -16.35 -7.68 15.25
N LEU A 198 -16.98 -8.82 14.96
CA LEU A 198 -16.79 -9.57 13.72
C LEU A 198 -17.44 -8.84 12.54
N HIS A 199 -16.92 -9.08 11.34
CA HIS A 199 -17.43 -8.47 10.11
C HIS A 199 -17.74 -9.54 9.06
N SER A 200 -18.62 -9.19 8.12
CA SER A 200 -18.96 -10.05 6.98
C SER A 200 -17.79 -10.16 6.00
N LEU A 201 -17.83 -11.16 5.11
CA LEU A 201 -16.87 -11.28 4.01
C LEU A 201 -16.88 -10.04 3.11
N PHE A 202 -18.07 -9.49 2.85
CA PHE A 202 -18.24 -8.28 2.05
C PHE A 202 -17.49 -7.08 2.66
N ASP A 203 -17.68 -6.83 3.96
CA ASP A 203 -17.01 -5.74 4.67
C ASP A 203 -15.50 -5.96 4.73
N ALA A 204 -15.07 -7.20 5.02
CA ALA A 204 -13.67 -7.57 5.07
C ALA A 204 -12.97 -7.36 3.71
N LYS A 205 -13.63 -7.72 2.59
CA LYS A 205 -13.14 -7.47 1.24
C LYS A 205 -12.97 -5.98 0.96
N GLY A 206 -13.95 -5.16 1.36
CA GLY A 206 -13.87 -3.70 1.26
C GLY A 206 -12.67 -3.11 2.00
N ILE A 207 -12.46 -3.55 3.25
CA ILE A 207 -11.36 -3.10 4.10
C ILE A 207 -10.00 -3.59 3.58
N ALA A 208 -9.89 -4.85 3.17
CA ALA A 208 -8.65 -5.44 2.68
C ALA A 208 -8.17 -4.82 1.36
N GLY A 209 -9.11 -4.47 0.48
CA GLY A 209 -8.87 -3.85 -0.81
C GLY A 209 -8.80 -2.31 -0.79
N ASN A 210 -8.94 -1.67 0.38
CA ASN A 210 -9.11 -0.21 0.50
C ASN A 210 -10.16 0.35 -0.48
N ILE A 211 -11.28 -0.36 -0.68
CA ILE A 211 -12.22 -0.11 -1.76
C ILE A 211 -12.93 1.24 -1.54
N VAL A 212 -12.77 2.16 -2.49
CA VAL A 212 -13.65 3.32 -2.66
C VAL A 212 -14.84 2.88 -3.51
N HIS A 213 -16.06 3.08 -3.02
CA HIS A 213 -17.26 2.75 -3.78
C HIS A 213 -17.30 3.59 -5.06
N ALA A 214 -17.20 2.93 -6.21
CA ALA A 214 -17.33 3.59 -7.51
C ALA A 214 -18.80 3.55 -7.95
N VAL A 215 -19.35 4.71 -8.35
CA VAL A 215 -20.70 4.82 -8.89
C VAL A 215 -20.61 5.23 -10.35
N ALA A 216 -21.25 4.48 -11.24
CA ALA A 216 -21.19 4.72 -12.68
C ALA A 216 -21.61 6.14 -13.09
N THR A 217 -22.60 6.72 -12.39
CA THR A 217 -23.06 8.10 -12.64
C THR A 217 -21.99 9.14 -12.31
N THR A 218 -21.20 8.93 -11.24
CA THR A 218 -20.09 9.82 -10.89
C THR A 218 -19.04 9.79 -11.99
N ASN A 219 -18.68 8.61 -12.50
CA ASN A 219 -17.73 8.48 -13.61
C ASN A 219 -18.23 9.17 -14.88
N ALA A 220 -19.52 9.05 -15.20
CA ALA A 220 -20.12 9.74 -16.35
C ALA A 220 -20.06 11.27 -16.22
N ILE A 221 -20.37 11.81 -15.03
CA ILE A 221 -20.28 13.24 -14.73
C ILE A 221 -18.84 13.73 -14.87
N ILE A 222 -17.88 13.02 -14.26
CA ILE A 222 -16.46 13.36 -14.33
C ILE A 222 -15.95 13.30 -15.79
N ALA A 223 -16.31 12.26 -16.55
CA ALA A 223 -15.96 12.15 -17.96
C ALA A 223 -16.47 13.33 -18.81
N GLY A 224 -17.72 13.76 -18.58
CA GLY A 224 -18.27 14.94 -19.24
C GLY A 224 -17.50 16.23 -18.91
N LEU A 225 -17.12 16.41 -17.64
CA LEU A 225 -16.32 17.56 -17.20
C LEU A 225 -14.92 17.56 -17.82
N ILE A 226 -14.29 16.40 -17.97
CA ILE A 226 -12.98 16.28 -18.64
C ILE A 226 -13.06 16.81 -20.07
N VAL A 227 -14.07 16.39 -20.83
CA VAL A 227 -14.23 16.81 -22.23
C VAL A 227 -14.49 18.32 -22.32
N ILE A 228 -15.28 18.88 -21.40
CA ILE A 228 -15.53 20.34 -21.34
C ILE A 228 -14.24 21.12 -21.12
N GLU A 229 -13.40 20.72 -20.16
CA GLU A 229 -12.12 21.40 -19.92
C GLU A 229 -11.12 21.16 -21.06
N ALA A 230 -11.12 19.97 -21.67
CA ALA A 230 -10.28 19.65 -22.83
C ALA A 230 -10.58 20.56 -24.04
N ILE A 231 -11.86 20.85 -24.31
CA ILE A 231 -12.25 21.78 -25.39
C ILE A 231 -11.66 23.17 -25.13
N LYS A 232 -11.74 23.68 -23.90
CA LYS A 232 -11.16 24.99 -23.54
C LYS A 232 -9.65 25.01 -23.75
N VAL A 233 -8.95 23.92 -23.38
CA VAL A 233 -7.51 23.77 -23.60
C VAL A 233 -7.18 23.76 -25.10
N LEU A 234 -7.96 23.06 -25.92
CA LEU A 234 -7.81 22.99 -27.38
C LEU A 234 -8.02 24.35 -28.05
N GLU A 235 -8.96 25.14 -27.56
CA GLU A 235 -9.23 26.51 -28.01
C GLU A 235 -8.22 27.54 -27.46
N ALA A 236 -7.22 27.09 -26.68
CA ALA A 236 -6.27 27.92 -25.95
C ALA A 236 -6.93 28.91 -24.96
N ASP A 237 -8.14 28.61 -24.52
CA ASP A 237 -8.89 29.38 -23.51
C ASP A 237 -8.51 28.94 -22.08
N PHE A 238 -7.23 29.17 -21.75
CA PHE A 238 -6.68 28.79 -20.45
C PHE A 238 -7.26 29.61 -19.28
N GLN A 239 -7.82 30.79 -19.54
CA GLN A 239 -8.36 31.68 -18.51
C GLN A 239 -9.71 31.19 -17.96
N ASN A 240 -10.49 30.48 -18.77
CA ASN A 240 -11.79 29.91 -18.38
C ASN A 240 -11.70 28.45 -17.94
N CYS A 241 -10.50 27.88 -17.89
CA CYS A 241 -10.27 26.58 -17.28
C CYS A 241 -10.60 26.65 -15.77
N ARG A 242 -11.26 25.61 -15.24
CA ARG A 242 -11.65 25.54 -13.83
C ARG A 242 -11.33 24.18 -13.26
N MET A 243 -10.96 24.16 -11.98
CA MET A 243 -10.98 22.93 -11.22
C MET A 243 -12.40 22.72 -10.69
N THR A 244 -13.04 21.60 -11.02
CA THR A 244 -14.44 21.35 -10.64
C THR A 244 -14.56 20.16 -9.71
N TYR A 245 -15.08 20.41 -8.50
CA TYR A 245 -15.44 19.37 -7.54
C TYR A 245 -16.86 18.87 -7.78
N CYS A 246 -17.03 17.55 -7.79
CA CYS A 246 -18.35 16.91 -7.71
C CYS A 246 -18.59 16.54 -6.25
N LEU A 247 -19.49 17.26 -5.58
CA LEU A 247 -19.78 17.08 -4.17
C LEU A 247 -20.81 15.97 -3.95
N GLU A 248 -20.76 15.30 -2.80
CA GLU A 248 -21.80 14.32 -2.39
C GLU A 248 -23.11 15.03 -2.02
N HIS A 249 -22.99 16.19 -1.36
CA HIS A 249 -24.12 17.03 -1.00
C HIS A 249 -23.92 18.46 -1.51
N PRO A 250 -24.99 19.13 -1.98
CA PRO A 250 -24.87 20.50 -2.47
C PRO A 250 -24.32 21.43 -1.40
N CYS A 251 -23.23 22.12 -1.70
CA CYS A 251 -22.71 23.24 -0.91
C CYS A 251 -23.07 24.53 -1.64
N GLN A 252 -23.61 25.52 -0.93
CA GLN A 252 -24.05 26.79 -1.54
C GLN A 252 -24.98 26.60 -2.76
N LYS A 253 -25.86 25.58 -2.72
CA LYS A 253 -26.76 25.18 -3.82
C LYS A 253 -26.07 24.66 -5.09
N MET A 254 -24.77 24.38 -5.03
CA MET A 254 -24.01 23.78 -6.14
C MET A 254 -23.57 22.36 -5.78
N LEU A 255 -23.88 21.41 -6.67
CA LEU A 255 -23.35 20.05 -6.61
C LEU A 255 -22.01 19.95 -7.35
N LEU A 256 -21.89 20.65 -8.47
CA LEU A 256 -20.65 20.86 -9.19
C LEU A 256 -20.10 22.22 -8.80
N MET A 257 -18.98 22.23 -8.09
CA MET A 257 -18.37 23.44 -7.55
C MET A 257 -17.10 23.76 -8.33
N PRO A 258 -17.17 24.67 -9.32
CA PRO A 258 -15.99 25.15 -10.02
C PRO A 258 -15.23 26.14 -9.13
N VAL A 259 -13.92 25.98 -9.08
CA VAL A 259 -12.98 26.89 -8.43
C VAL A 259 -11.85 27.25 -9.39
N GLU A 260 -11.16 28.34 -9.10
CA GLU A 260 -9.99 28.74 -9.85
C GLU A 260 -8.86 27.72 -9.64
N PRO A 261 -8.16 27.27 -10.71
CA PRO A 261 -7.02 26.37 -10.57
C PRO A 261 -5.94 27.00 -9.70
N PHE A 262 -5.31 26.19 -8.84
CA PHE A 262 -4.21 26.67 -8.01
C PHE A 262 -2.97 26.98 -8.84
N GLU A 263 -2.22 28.00 -8.42
CA GLU A 263 -0.93 28.36 -9.01
C GLU A 263 0.17 27.37 -8.66
N ALA A 264 1.20 27.29 -9.51
CA ALA A 264 2.33 26.39 -9.29
C ALA A 264 3.03 26.62 -7.94
N ASN A 265 3.17 25.53 -7.17
CA ASN A 265 3.84 25.59 -5.89
C ASN A 265 5.36 25.76 -6.07
N LYS A 266 5.90 26.87 -5.55
CA LYS A 266 7.34 27.21 -5.59
C LYS A 266 8.23 26.24 -4.82
N SER A 267 7.67 25.36 -4.01
CA SER A 267 8.42 24.31 -3.30
C SER A 267 8.20 22.92 -3.88
N CYS A 268 7.49 22.78 -5.00
CA CYS A 268 7.26 21.49 -5.64
C CYS A 268 8.53 20.97 -6.31
N TYR A 269 8.90 19.72 -6.05
CA TYR A 269 10.11 19.11 -6.62
C TYR A 269 10.00 18.74 -8.11
N VAL A 270 8.79 18.81 -8.67
CA VAL A 270 8.52 18.45 -10.07
C VAL A 270 8.46 19.68 -10.97
N CYS A 271 7.63 20.67 -10.60
CA CYS A 271 7.40 21.84 -11.45
C CYS A 271 8.10 23.12 -10.97
N SER A 272 8.83 23.07 -9.86
CA SER A 272 9.67 24.19 -9.41
C SER A 272 11.14 23.90 -9.63
N GLU A 273 11.91 24.95 -9.89
CA GLU A 273 13.38 24.91 -9.97
C GLU A 273 14.04 25.01 -8.59
N THR A 274 13.26 25.16 -7.51
CA THR A 274 13.78 25.29 -6.15
C THR A 274 14.37 23.97 -5.67
N PRO A 275 15.66 23.94 -5.25
CA PRO A 275 16.26 22.73 -4.69
C PRO A 275 15.56 22.26 -3.41
N LEU A 276 15.36 20.94 -3.31
CA LEU A 276 14.89 20.28 -2.10
C LEU A 276 15.95 20.32 -0.99
N LEU A 277 15.51 20.17 0.25
CA LEU A 277 16.39 20.00 1.41
C LEU A 277 16.14 18.62 2.04
N LEU A 278 17.17 17.78 2.07
CA LEU A 278 17.16 16.49 2.73
C LEU A 278 18.00 16.54 4.01
N GLU A 279 17.36 16.29 5.15
CA GLU A 279 18.04 16.06 6.41
C GLU A 279 18.29 14.56 6.62
N VAL A 280 19.57 14.18 6.72
CA VAL A 280 20.03 12.79 6.79
C VAL A 280 21.30 12.66 7.63
N ASN A 281 21.50 11.52 8.28
CA ASN A 281 22.78 11.19 8.86
C ASN A 281 23.70 10.57 7.79
N THR A 282 24.53 11.42 7.16
CA THR A 282 25.45 11.01 6.07
C THR A 282 26.51 9.98 6.47
N GLN A 283 26.72 9.74 7.77
CA GLN A 283 27.71 8.79 8.28
C GLN A 283 27.13 7.37 8.48
N THR A 284 25.80 7.23 8.46
CA THR A 284 25.12 5.94 8.75
C THR A 284 24.20 5.51 7.62
N SER A 285 23.61 6.46 6.89
CA SER A 285 22.77 6.16 5.73
C SER A 285 23.62 5.75 4.54
N THR A 286 23.22 4.67 3.86
CA THR A 286 23.89 4.16 2.67
C THR A 286 23.38 4.81 1.39
N LEU A 287 24.11 4.65 0.29
CA LEU A 287 23.61 5.06 -1.03
C LEU A 287 22.35 4.28 -1.43
N ARG A 288 22.27 2.97 -1.10
CA ARG A 288 21.08 2.14 -1.30
C ARG A 288 19.86 2.73 -0.61
N ASP A 289 20.00 3.14 0.66
CA ASP A 289 18.90 3.77 1.39
C ASP A 289 18.42 5.06 0.69
N PHE A 290 19.35 5.87 0.17
CA PHE A 290 19.01 7.08 -0.56
C PHE A 290 18.30 6.77 -1.89
N VAL A 291 18.83 5.86 -2.70
CA VAL A 291 18.24 5.46 -3.98
C VAL A 291 16.85 4.87 -3.77
N ASP A 292 16.72 3.84 -2.94
CA ASP A 292 15.47 3.09 -2.81
C ASP A 292 14.42 3.88 -2.04
N LYS A 293 14.77 4.43 -0.86
CA LYS A 293 13.77 5.05 0.03
C LYS A 293 13.43 6.47 -0.36
N ILE A 294 14.36 7.23 -0.96
CA ILE A 294 14.15 8.63 -1.31
C ILE A 294 13.87 8.76 -2.80
N VAL A 295 14.82 8.40 -3.65
CA VAL A 295 14.72 8.69 -5.08
C VAL A 295 13.61 7.87 -5.75
N LYS A 296 13.60 6.55 -5.57
CA LYS A 296 12.57 5.67 -6.13
C LYS A 296 11.24 5.78 -5.38
N ASN A 297 11.24 5.50 -4.07
CA ASN A 297 9.99 5.40 -3.32
C ASN A 297 9.34 6.75 -2.98
N LYS A 298 10.11 7.82 -2.76
CA LYS A 298 9.56 9.11 -2.30
C LYS A 298 9.40 10.12 -3.44
N LEU A 299 10.33 10.15 -4.40
CA LEU A 299 10.26 11.05 -5.56
C LEU A 299 9.64 10.39 -6.80
N GLY A 300 9.56 9.06 -6.85
CA GLY A 300 8.89 8.32 -7.93
C GLY A 300 9.73 8.13 -9.20
N MET A 301 11.05 8.32 -9.10
CA MET A 301 11.95 8.14 -10.25
C MET A 301 12.20 6.66 -10.54
N SER A 302 12.09 6.27 -11.80
CA SER A 302 12.21 4.87 -12.25
C SER A 302 13.67 4.50 -12.46
N PHE A 303 14.40 5.32 -13.23
CA PHE A 303 15.78 5.09 -13.64
C PHE A 303 16.64 6.32 -13.32
N PRO A 304 16.99 6.52 -12.05
CA PRO A 304 17.65 7.73 -11.63
C PRO A 304 19.15 7.73 -11.96
N LEU A 305 19.60 8.87 -12.49
CA LEU A 305 20.99 9.30 -12.62
C LEU A 305 21.29 10.29 -11.48
N ILE A 306 22.26 9.97 -10.61
CA ILE A 306 22.60 10.79 -9.43
C ILE A 306 24.01 11.36 -9.60
N MET A 307 24.13 12.68 -9.61
CA MET A 307 25.38 13.39 -9.78
C MET A 307 25.67 14.33 -8.61
N GLN A 308 26.95 14.52 -8.29
CA GLN A 308 27.44 15.60 -7.43
C GLN A 308 28.44 16.44 -8.24
N GLY A 309 28.03 17.63 -8.65
CA GLY A 309 28.80 18.43 -9.60
C GLY A 309 28.96 17.69 -10.93
N ALA A 310 30.20 17.45 -11.37
CA ALA A 310 30.50 16.69 -12.58
C ALA A 310 30.69 15.18 -12.34
N THR A 311 30.62 14.71 -11.09
CA THR A 311 30.86 13.31 -10.75
C THR A 311 29.55 12.53 -10.73
N LEU A 312 29.48 11.50 -11.55
CA LEU A 312 28.39 10.52 -11.55
C LEU A 312 28.57 9.55 -10.37
N ILE A 313 27.60 9.53 -9.46
CA ILE A 313 27.61 8.70 -8.25
C ILE A 313 26.90 7.37 -8.52
N PHE A 314 25.79 7.42 -9.24
CA PHE A 314 24.92 6.28 -9.50
C PHE A 314 24.13 6.48 -10.78
N GLU A 315 23.92 5.41 -11.52
CA GLU A 315 23.02 5.34 -12.67
C GLU A 315 22.19 4.08 -12.56
N GLY A 316 20.87 4.22 -12.68
CA GLY A 316 19.94 3.11 -12.80
C GLY A 316 19.52 2.91 -14.25
N GLY A 317 19.39 1.66 -14.69
CA GLY A 317 18.99 1.32 -16.05
C GLY A 317 19.29 -0.14 -16.34
N ASP A 318 18.43 -0.79 -17.12
CA ASP A 318 18.62 -2.18 -17.54
C ASP A 318 19.61 -2.28 -18.73
N ASP A 319 19.90 -1.15 -19.39
CA ASP A 319 20.80 -1.06 -20.55
C ASP A 319 22.27 -0.80 -20.18
N LEU A 320 22.63 -0.85 -18.88
CA LEU A 320 23.99 -0.62 -18.43
C LEU A 320 24.89 -1.83 -18.75
N GLU A 321 26.11 -1.56 -19.19
CA GLU A 321 27.15 -2.59 -19.32
C GLU A 321 27.41 -3.26 -17.95
N GLU A 322 27.61 -4.58 -17.94
CA GLU A 322 27.66 -5.38 -16.71
C GLU A 322 28.75 -4.91 -15.73
N ASP A 323 29.89 -4.46 -16.24
CA ASP A 323 31.01 -3.96 -15.45
C ASP A 323 30.72 -2.58 -14.83
N VAL A 324 30.00 -1.72 -15.54
CA VAL A 324 29.50 -0.43 -15.05
C VAL A 324 28.45 -0.64 -13.95
N ALA A 325 27.49 -1.53 -14.18
CA ALA A 325 26.48 -1.89 -13.19
C ALA A 325 27.10 -2.50 -11.93
N ALA A 326 28.09 -3.38 -12.08
CA ALA A 326 28.83 -3.95 -10.95
C ALA A 326 29.57 -2.88 -10.13
N ASN A 327 30.15 -1.87 -10.79
CA ASN A 327 30.82 -0.76 -10.10
C ASN A 327 29.85 0.07 -9.24
N TYR A 328 28.65 0.38 -9.75
CA TYR A 328 27.63 1.06 -8.95
C TYR A 328 27.13 0.18 -7.80
N ALA A 329 26.98 -1.12 -8.01
CA ALA A 329 26.58 -2.06 -6.97
C ALA A 329 27.56 -2.06 -5.78
N LEU A 330 28.87 -1.92 -6.02
CA LEU A 330 29.89 -1.79 -4.96
C LEU A 330 29.73 -0.53 -4.11
N ASN A 331 29.10 0.51 -4.63
CA ASN A 331 28.89 1.78 -3.93
C ASN A 331 27.56 1.82 -3.15
N LEU A 332 26.58 0.97 -3.49
CA LEU A 332 25.27 0.95 -2.87
C LEU A 332 25.33 0.77 -1.34
N ASP A 333 26.20 -0.12 -0.86
CA ASP A 333 26.30 -0.44 0.56
C ASP A 333 27.26 0.50 1.32
N LYS A 334 27.94 1.42 0.61
CA LYS A 334 28.77 2.44 1.25
C LYS A 334 27.90 3.54 1.85
N VAL A 335 28.33 4.06 3.01
CA VAL A 335 27.73 5.25 3.61
C VAL A 335 27.98 6.47 2.72
N LEU A 336 27.09 7.45 2.76
CA LEU A 336 27.12 8.64 1.89
C LEU A 336 28.47 9.40 1.94
N THR A 337 29.13 9.45 3.11
CA THR A 337 30.46 10.08 3.25
C THR A 337 31.61 9.26 2.67
N ALA A 338 31.43 7.96 2.42
CA ALA A 338 32.45 7.03 1.93
C ALA A 338 32.36 6.79 0.41
N LEU A 339 31.48 7.52 -0.28
CA LEU A 339 31.35 7.47 -1.73
C LEU A 339 32.57 8.11 -2.42
N PRO A 340 32.85 7.74 -3.69
CA PRO A 340 33.95 8.32 -4.48
C PRO A 340 33.90 9.86 -4.52
N ALA A 341 32.70 10.42 -4.62
CA ALA A 341 32.41 11.81 -4.28
C ALA A 341 31.72 11.84 -2.90
N PRO A 342 32.42 12.26 -1.83
CA PRO A 342 31.84 12.30 -0.50
C PRO A 342 30.64 13.23 -0.41
N VAL A 343 29.50 12.69 -0.01
CA VAL A 343 28.27 13.45 0.24
C VAL A 343 28.26 13.88 1.70
N THR A 344 28.35 15.19 1.93
CA THR A 344 28.43 15.80 3.26
C THR A 344 27.39 16.91 3.42
N SER A 345 27.31 17.53 4.59
CA SER A 345 26.43 18.68 4.78
C SER A 345 26.83 19.82 3.84
N GLY A 346 25.88 20.35 3.07
CA GLY A 346 26.10 21.35 2.04
C GLY A 346 26.36 20.78 0.65
N SER A 347 26.51 19.45 0.49
CA SER A 347 26.53 18.82 -0.83
C SER A 347 25.19 19.05 -1.54
N MET A 348 25.26 19.41 -2.82
CA MET A 348 24.11 19.47 -3.71
C MET A 348 24.19 18.29 -4.67
N LEU A 349 23.13 17.48 -4.69
CA LEU A 349 22.97 16.36 -5.62
C LEU A 349 22.00 16.78 -6.72
N THR A 350 22.34 16.46 -7.96
CA THR A 350 21.43 16.54 -9.10
C THR A 350 20.95 15.14 -9.40
N ILE A 351 19.63 14.96 -9.44
CA ILE A 351 19.01 13.68 -9.77
C ILE A 351 18.17 13.88 -11.01
N GLU A 352 18.43 13.06 -12.03
CA GLU A 352 17.74 13.10 -13.31
C GLU A 352 17.14 11.73 -13.62
N ASP A 353 15.96 11.71 -14.20
CA ASP A 353 15.37 10.54 -14.83
C ASP A 353 15.07 10.95 -16.28
N LEU A 354 15.91 10.48 -17.20
CA LEU A 354 15.83 10.85 -18.62
C LEU A 354 14.56 10.29 -19.27
N GLN A 355 14.06 9.14 -18.81
CA GLN A 355 12.86 8.52 -19.35
C GLN A 355 11.61 9.29 -18.94
N GLN A 356 11.58 9.78 -17.70
CA GLN A 356 10.49 10.62 -17.18
C GLN A 356 10.65 12.11 -17.53
N GLU A 357 11.76 12.49 -18.16
CA GLU A 357 12.18 13.89 -18.37
C GLU A 357 12.11 14.74 -17.09
N LEU A 358 12.48 14.15 -15.96
CA LEU A 358 12.40 14.76 -14.63
C LEU A 358 13.81 15.07 -14.12
N SER A 359 14.02 16.27 -13.60
CA SER A 359 15.28 16.66 -12.94
C SER A 359 14.97 17.44 -11.68
N CYS A 360 15.67 17.11 -10.59
CA CYS A 360 15.59 17.86 -9.34
C CYS A 360 16.94 17.98 -8.65
N HIS A 361 17.10 19.02 -7.85
CA HIS A 361 18.29 19.25 -7.04
C HIS A 361 17.97 19.03 -5.57
N ILE A 362 18.83 18.30 -4.84
CA ILE A 362 18.70 18.04 -3.42
C ILE A 362 19.92 18.56 -2.68
N ASN A 363 19.70 19.52 -1.79
CA ASN A 363 20.67 19.98 -0.82
C ASN A 363 20.69 19.05 0.40
N ILE A 364 21.87 18.58 0.77
CA ILE A 364 22.06 17.68 1.90
C ILE A 364 22.39 18.48 3.16
N LYS A 365 21.69 18.17 4.25
CA LYS A 365 21.99 18.70 5.59
C LYS A 365 22.23 17.54 6.55
N HIS A 366 23.44 17.48 7.09
CA HIS A 366 23.81 16.43 8.03
C HIS A 366 23.10 16.63 9.37
N ARG A 367 22.54 15.55 9.95
CA ARG A 367 21.92 15.58 11.28
C ARG A 367 22.20 14.29 12.06
N TYR A 368 22.85 14.42 13.23
CA TYR A 368 23.21 13.28 14.10
C TYR A 368 22.00 12.61 14.80
N LEU A 369 20.96 13.39 15.09
CA LEU A 369 19.77 12.97 15.85
C LEU A 369 18.50 13.34 15.07
N LEU A 370 17.97 12.40 14.31
CA LEU A 370 16.58 12.43 13.83
C LEU A 370 15.70 11.93 14.98
N ILE A 371 15.28 12.86 15.84
CA ILE A 371 14.51 12.56 17.06
C ILE A 371 13.05 12.24 16.67
N LEU A 372 12.60 11.04 17.09
CA LEU A 372 11.24 10.49 17.14
C LEU A 372 10.69 9.74 15.90
N ALA A 373 10.40 8.46 16.14
CA ALA A 373 9.56 7.53 15.38
C ALA A 373 10.04 7.17 13.95
N SER A 374 10.80 6.07 13.82
CA SER A 374 10.90 5.28 12.58
C SER A 374 11.25 6.05 11.28
N LYS A 375 11.89 7.21 11.37
CA LYS A 375 12.23 8.07 10.22
C LYS A 375 13.73 8.29 10.13
N THR A 376 14.36 7.62 9.17
CA THR A 376 15.79 7.75 8.84
C THR A 376 16.10 9.00 8.01
N PHE A 377 15.06 9.69 7.51
CA PHE A 377 15.17 10.86 6.61
C PHE A 377 14.03 11.86 6.83
N SER A 378 14.27 13.14 6.54
CA SER A 378 13.23 14.17 6.44
C SER A 378 13.47 15.06 5.22
N ILE A 379 12.50 15.11 4.31
CA ILE A 379 12.48 16.08 3.20
C ILE A 379 11.62 17.27 3.63
N CYS A 380 12.22 18.43 3.76
CA CYS A 380 11.45 19.66 3.98
C CYS A 380 10.71 20.02 2.68
N ASN A 381 9.46 20.48 2.80
CA ASN A 381 8.51 20.85 1.73
C ASN A 381 7.62 19.74 1.13
N VAL A 382 7.65 18.52 1.67
CA VAL A 382 6.59 17.53 1.39
C VAL A 382 5.66 17.51 2.61
N ALA A 383 4.67 18.41 2.62
CA ALA A 383 3.60 18.35 3.60
C ALA A 383 2.83 17.02 3.46
N SER A 384 2.02 16.65 4.44
CA SER A 384 1.10 15.51 4.33
C SER A 384 -0.29 16.06 4.56
N SER A 385 -1.14 16.04 3.54
CA SER A 385 -2.54 16.43 3.66
C SER A 385 -3.41 15.19 3.92
N ARG A 386 -4.56 15.41 4.58
CA ARG A 386 -5.54 14.38 4.94
C ARG A 386 -6.84 14.57 4.17
N LEU A 387 -6.80 14.43 2.85
CA LEU A 387 -8.01 14.38 2.04
C LEU A 387 -7.89 13.22 1.04
N GLN A 388 -8.80 12.25 1.15
CA GLN A 388 -9.00 11.23 0.13
C GLN A 388 -9.88 11.86 -0.96
N GLU A 389 -9.27 12.25 -2.07
CA GLU A 389 -9.96 12.78 -3.24
C GLU A 389 -9.58 11.95 -4.48
N VAL A 390 -10.56 11.63 -5.31
CA VAL A 390 -10.33 11.06 -6.63
C VAL A 390 -10.05 12.22 -7.58
N ILE A 391 -8.83 12.27 -8.12
CA ILE A 391 -8.34 13.35 -8.95
C ILE A 391 -8.26 12.86 -10.39
N VAL A 392 -8.93 13.56 -11.30
CA VAL A 392 -8.76 13.34 -12.74
C VAL A 392 -8.12 14.57 -13.36
N SER A 393 -7.01 14.33 -14.06
CA SER A 393 -6.05 15.34 -14.48
C SER A 393 -5.97 15.41 -16.00
N ILE A 394 -5.99 16.63 -16.54
CA ILE A 394 -5.70 16.91 -17.96
C ILE A 394 -4.35 17.62 -18.04
N TYR A 395 -3.39 17.04 -18.76
CA TYR A 395 -2.06 17.63 -18.93
C TYR A 395 -1.93 18.31 -20.30
N TYR A 396 -1.35 19.51 -20.34
CA TYR A 396 -0.96 20.21 -21.58
C TYR A 396 0.55 20.48 -21.61
N LEU A 397 1.27 19.80 -22.52
CA LEU A 397 2.74 19.83 -22.62
C LEU A 397 3.29 20.73 -23.73
N GLY A 398 2.45 21.27 -24.63
CA GLY A 398 2.81 22.33 -25.58
C GLY A 398 3.90 22.01 -26.63
N ARG A 399 4.26 20.74 -26.88
CA ARG A 399 5.48 20.41 -27.65
C ARG A 399 5.33 20.20 -29.17
N THR A 400 4.15 20.01 -29.75
CA THR A 400 4.01 19.92 -31.23
C THR A 400 2.67 20.44 -31.76
N LYS A 401 2.53 20.56 -33.09
CA LYS A 401 1.27 20.85 -33.79
C LYS A 401 0.17 19.79 -33.56
N PHE A 402 0.46 18.71 -32.83
CA PHE A 402 -0.51 17.77 -32.29
C PHE A 402 -0.57 17.94 -30.77
N LEU A 403 -1.79 18.15 -30.23
CA LEU A 403 -2.01 18.18 -28.79
C LEU A 403 -1.89 16.76 -28.22
N ASP A 404 -0.92 16.56 -27.34
CA ASP A 404 -0.89 15.36 -26.48
C ASP A 404 -1.78 15.65 -25.26
N LEU A 405 -3.03 15.20 -25.31
CA LEU A 405 -3.99 15.29 -24.21
C LEU A 405 -3.99 13.95 -23.45
N PHE A 406 -3.39 13.93 -22.26
CA PHE A 406 -3.43 12.76 -21.39
C PHE A 406 -4.59 12.88 -20.40
N ILE A 407 -5.47 11.88 -20.39
CA ILE A 407 -6.55 11.72 -19.40
C ILE A 407 -6.16 10.54 -18.52
N GLU A 408 -5.87 10.82 -17.25
CA GLU A 408 -5.49 9.80 -16.27
C GLU A 408 -6.64 9.58 -15.28
N PHE A 409 -7.17 8.35 -15.22
CA PHE A 409 -8.12 7.92 -14.21
C PHE A 409 -7.34 7.26 -13.08
N ILE A 410 -7.26 7.87 -11.90
CA ILE A 410 -6.56 7.34 -10.72
C ILE A 410 -7.55 7.00 -9.62
#